data_AF-A0A957MCS1-F1
#
_entry.id   AF-A0A957MCS1-F1
#
_cell.length_a   1.000
_cell.length_b   1.000
_cell.length_c   1.000
_cell.angle_alpha   90.00
_cell.angle_beta   90.00
_cell.angle_gamma   90.00
#
_symmetry.space_group_name_H-M   'P 1'
#
loop_
_entity.id
_entity.type
_entity.pdbx_description
1 polymer ?
#
loop_
_entity_poly.entity_id
_entity_poly.type
_entity_poly.pdbx_seq_one_letter_code
_entity_poly.pdbx_strand_id
1 'polypeptide(L)'
;LIEMIQQKAAEQGAISLQLEVLVHNAPALHLYRRLGYTPRRDLLFWRATPETLVPSPAAGDLAAANAADFLDTLYRWQTEPPAWQRTQRSVERYLSDLWGYVMRSNGEPVGYVACLPTAPNEPGKPRVRLMAMGVHPDGDRTALADRLIASLRARLPDTTISIINEPETSLFVPALVGNGFDEVDRQIEMWLELSDYPRNSS
;
A
#
# COMPACT_ATOMS: atom_id res chain seq x y z
N LEU A 1 -11.39 -8.70 26.23
CA LEU A 1 -11.45 -7.45 25.43
C LEU A 1 -11.80 -7.71 23.97
N ILE A 2 -11.06 -8.54 23.23
CA ILE A 2 -11.35 -8.82 21.81
C ILE A 2 -12.73 -9.46 21.60
N GLU A 3 -13.10 -10.48 22.38
CA GLU A 3 -14.44 -11.09 22.29
C GLU A 3 -15.58 -10.07 22.52
N MET A 4 -15.38 -9.12 23.43
CA MET A 4 -16.33 -8.01 23.64
C MET A 4 -16.42 -7.10 22.41
N ILE A 5 -15.31 -6.87 21.69
CA ILE A 5 -15.31 -6.10 20.44
C ILE A 5 -16.06 -6.88 19.35
N GLN A 6 -15.84 -8.19 19.25
CA GLN A 6 -16.55 -9.07 18.29
C GLN A 6 -18.06 -9.02 18.52
N GLN A 7 -18.49 -9.18 19.77
CA GLN A 7 -19.90 -9.14 20.14
C GLN A 7 -20.53 -7.77 19.83
N LYS A 8 -19.87 -6.67 20.22
CA LYS A 8 -20.38 -5.32 19.92
C LYS A 8 -20.43 -5.03 18.42
N ALA A 9 -19.46 -5.50 17.65
CA ALA A 9 -19.46 -5.33 16.21
C ALA A 9 -20.65 -6.06 15.56
N ALA A 10 -20.92 -7.29 15.99
CA ALA A 10 -22.08 -8.06 15.52
C ALA A 10 -23.41 -7.39 15.91
N GLU A 11 -23.53 -6.88 17.14
CA GLU A 11 -24.69 -6.11 17.60
C GLU A 11 -24.93 -4.83 16.80
N GLN A 12 -23.86 -4.23 16.25
CA GLN A 12 -23.91 -3.07 15.36
C GLN A 12 -24.13 -3.44 13.88
N GLY A 13 -24.33 -4.72 13.57
CA GLY A 13 -24.60 -5.21 12.22
C GLY A 13 -23.37 -5.39 11.34
N ALA A 14 -22.16 -5.37 11.91
CA ALA A 14 -20.97 -5.73 11.15
C ALA A 14 -21.06 -7.19 10.69
N ILE A 15 -20.69 -7.44 9.43
CA ILE A 15 -20.67 -8.79 8.84
C ILE A 15 -19.35 -9.50 9.09
N SER A 16 -18.27 -8.75 9.29
CA SER A 16 -16.93 -9.28 9.53
C SER A 16 -16.07 -8.29 10.33
N LEU A 17 -14.98 -8.79 10.90
CA LEU A 17 -13.90 -8.01 11.48
C LEU A 17 -12.59 -8.34 10.80
N GLN A 18 -11.81 -7.30 10.52
CA GLN A 18 -10.48 -7.38 9.95
C GLN A 18 -9.43 -6.94 10.97
N LEU A 19 -8.28 -7.61 10.98
CA LEU A 19 -7.07 -7.16 11.68
C LEU A 19 -5.82 -7.45 10.85
N GLU A 20 -4.71 -6.83 11.23
CA GLU A 20 -3.38 -7.07 10.68
C GLU A 20 -2.45 -7.45 11.84
N VAL A 21 -1.67 -8.52 11.70
CA VAL A 21 -0.74 -8.99 12.73
C VAL A 21 0.65 -9.18 12.14
N LEU A 22 1.68 -8.65 12.80
CA LEU A 22 3.08 -8.85 12.40
C LEU A 22 3.44 -10.33 12.46
N VAL A 23 4.13 -10.86 11.44
CA VAL A 23 4.46 -12.30 11.36
C VAL A 23 5.32 -12.79 12.52
N HIS A 24 6.12 -11.91 13.11
CA HIS A 24 6.98 -12.23 14.24
C HIS A 24 6.24 -12.22 15.59
N ASN A 25 4.96 -11.80 15.63
CA ASN A 25 4.12 -11.85 16.83
C ASN A 25 3.34 -13.17 16.94
N ALA A 26 4.08 -14.28 17.09
CA ALA A 26 3.50 -15.62 17.21
C ALA A 26 2.41 -15.74 18.31
N PRO A 27 2.55 -15.13 19.51
CA PRO A 27 1.50 -15.17 20.52
C PRO A 27 0.18 -14.53 20.06
N ALA A 28 0.24 -13.37 19.41
CA ALA A 28 -0.97 -12.71 18.90
C ALA A 28 -1.61 -13.51 17.76
N LEU A 29 -0.81 -14.03 16.82
CA LEU A 29 -1.30 -14.88 15.75
C LEU A 29 -2.02 -16.12 16.28
N HIS A 30 -1.46 -16.78 17.30
CA HIS A 30 -2.09 -17.92 17.96
C HIS A 30 -3.41 -17.53 18.64
N LEU A 31 -3.42 -16.40 19.36
CA LEU A 31 -4.63 -15.87 19.99
C LEU A 31 -5.73 -15.59 18.96
N TYR A 32 -5.42 -14.89 17.86
CA TYR A 32 -6.43 -14.55 16.86
C TYR A 32 -7.00 -15.78 16.15
N ARG A 33 -6.16 -16.78 15.83
CA ARG A 33 -6.64 -18.06 15.29
C ARG A 33 -7.59 -18.77 16.25
N ARG A 34 -7.27 -18.78 17.55
CA ARG A 34 -8.17 -19.34 18.58
C ARG A 34 -9.49 -18.59 18.70
N LEU A 35 -9.50 -17.29 18.39
CA LEU A 35 -10.68 -16.44 18.38
C LEU A 35 -11.44 -16.49 17.04
N GLY A 36 -11.11 -17.43 16.15
CA GLY A 36 -11.82 -17.66 14.89
C GLY A 36 -11.34 -16.83 13.70
N TYR A 37 -10.32 -15.98 13.86
CA TYR A 37 -9.76 -15.25 12.73
C TYR A 37 -9.01 -16.20 11.79
N THR A 38 -9.24 -16.03 10.50
CA THR A 38 -8.59 -16.76 9.42
C THR A 38 -7.60 -15.85 8.68
N PRO A 39 -6.38 -16.29 8.40
CA PRO A 39 -5.44 -15.53 7.57
C PRO A 39 -5.97 -15.43 6.13
N ARG A 40 -5.80 -14.28 5.49
CA ARG A 40 -6.22 -14.02 4.11
C ARG A 40 -5.05 -13.87 3.15
N ARG A 41 -4.09 -13.01 3.48
CA ARG A 41 -2.92 -12.71 2.64
C ARG A 41 -1.82 -12.03 3.45
N ASP A 42 -0.60 -12.08 2.93
CA ASP A 42 0.51 -11.28 3.47
C ASP A 42 0.49 -9.86 2.90
N LEU A 43 0.87 -8.92 3.77
CA LEU A 43 1.02 -7.51 3.50
C LEU A 43 2.46 -7.11 3.80
N LEU A 44 3.19 -6.73 2.75
CA LEU A 44 4.63 -6.52 2.76
C LEU A 44 4.99 -5.07 3.03
N PHE A 45 6.09 -4.86 3.75
CA PHE A 45 6.65 -3.55 4.03
C PHE A 45 7.93 -3.42 3.21
N TRP A 46 7.96 -2.43 2.33
CA TRP A 46 9.06 -2.21 1.42
C TRP A 46 9.84 -0.96 1.81
N ARG A 47 11.16 -1.00 1.63
CA ARG A 47 12.03 0.16 1.80
C ARG A 47 13.12 0.17 0.75
N ALA A 48 13.33 1.33 0.14
CA ALA A 48 14.53 1.62 -0.63
C ALA A 48 15.25 2.82 0.01
N THR A 49 16.57 2.74 0.13
CA THR A 49 17.41 3.84 0.61
C THR A 49 18.22 4.42 -0.55
N PRO A 50 18.85 5.58 -0.44
CA PRO A 50 19.68 6.13 -1.52
C PRO A 50 20.76 5.15 -2.00
N GLU A 51 21.34 4.36 -1.09
CA GLU A 51 22.42 3.42 -1.38
C GLU A 51 21.97 2.21 -2.21
N THR A 52 20.66 1.89 -2.20
CA THR A 52 20.09 0.80 -3.01
C THR A 52 19.63 1.25 -4.39
N LEU A 53 19.93 2.49 -4.79
CA LEU A 53 19.56 3.00 -6.10
C LEU A 53 20.31 2.25 -7.20
N VAL A 54 19.53 1.57 -8.06
CA VAL A 54 20.03 0.95 -9.28
C VAL A 54 19.63 1.86 -10.45
N PRO A 55 20.60 2.47 -11.17
CA PRO A 55 20.28 3.20 -12.40
C PRO A 55 19.57 2.27 -13.38
N SER A 56 18.36 2.64 -13.81
CA SER A 56 17.56 1.83 -14.72
C SER A 56 17.34 2.56 -16.05
N PRO A 57 17.64 1.92 -17.20
CA PRO A 57 17.35 2.49 -18.51
C PRO A 57 15.84 2.55 -18.80
N ALA A 58 15.02 1.86 -17.99
CA ALA A 58 13.57 1.89 -18.12
C ALA A 58 12.98 3.23 -17.66
N ALA A 59 13.72 4.04 -16.88
CA ALA A 59 13.22 5.31 -16.35
C ALA A 59 12.66 6.21 -17.46
N GLY A 60 11.46 6.72 -17.24
CA GLY A 60 10.72 7.61 -18.11
C GLY A 60 10.46 8.98 -17.47
N ASP A 61 9.61 9.76 -18.15
CA ASP A 61 9.24 11.10 -17.71
C ASP A 61 8.21 11.03 -16.56
N LEU A 62 8.53 11.68 -15.44
CA LEU A 62 7.65 11.87 -14.29
C LEU A 62 7.44 13.36 -14.03
N ALA A 63 6.20 13.79 -14.22
CA ALA A 63 5.76 15.13 -13.88
C ALA A 63 5.18 15.14 -12.46
N ALA A 64 5.58 16.11 -11.64
CA ALA A 64 4.94 16.33 -10.35
C ALA A 64 3.49 16.79 -10.56
N ALA A 65 2.58 16.33 -9.70
CA ALA A 65 1.16 16.68 -9.75
C ALA A 65 0.55 16.68 -8.34
N ASN A 66 -0.60 17.35 -8.21
CA ASN A 66 -1.40 17.26 -7.01
C ASN A 66 -2.11 15.89 -7.00
N ALA A 67 -1.98 15.15 -5.89
CA ALA A 67 -2.59 13.83 -5.74
C ALA A 67 -4.13 13.89 -5.88
N ALA A 68 -4.75 14.99 -5.45
CA ALA A 68 -6.18 15.20 -5.56
C ALA A 68 -6.70 15.13 -7.00
N ASP A 69 -5.88 15.48 -7.99
CA ASP A 69 -6.29 15.52 -9.40
C ASP A 69 -6.38 14.13 -10.04
N PHE A 70 -5.71 13.12 -9.46
CA PHE A 70 -5.60 11.79 -10.08
C PHE A 70 -5.92 10.62 -9.17
N LEU A 71 -6.17 10.84 -7.87
CA LEU A 71 -6.35 9.75 -6.90
C LEU A 71 -7.47 8.78 -7.31
N ASP A 72 -8.60 9.32 -7.77
CA ASP A 72 -9.76 8.54 -8.22
C ASP A 72 -9.42 7.64 -9.42
N THR A 73 -8.65 8.17 -10.39
CA THR A 73 -8.17 7.38 -11.54
C THR A 73 -7.14 6.34 -11.12
N LEU A 74 -6.21 6.68 -10.22
CA LEU A 74 -5.22 5.76 -9.68
C LEU A 74 -5.90 4.53 -9.07
N TYR A 75 -6.91 4.71 -8.21
CA TYR A 75 -7.61 3.58 -7.59
C TYR A 75 -8.42 2.76 -8.59
N ARG A 76 -9.00 3.37 -9.63
CA ARG A 76 -9.67 2.63 -10.71
C ARG A 76 -8.71 1.74 -11.52
N TRP A 77 -7.41 2.03 -11.51
CA TRP A 77 -6.39 1.24 -12.20
C TRP A 77 -5.81 0.11 -11.35
N GLN A 78 -6.13 0.05 -10.06
CA GLN A 78 -5.73 -1.05 -9.19
C GLN A 78 -6.62 -2.26 -9.45
N THR A 79 -5.99 -3.44 -9.52
CA THR A 79 -6.71 -4.72 -9.67
C THR A 79 -6.83 -5.49 -8.36
N GLU A 80 -5.88 -5.30 -7.45
CA GLU A 80 -5.89 -5.92 -6.14
C GLU A 80 -6.50 -4.95 -5.12
N PRO A 81 -7.44 -5.39 -4.26
CA PRO A 81 -7.93 -4.55 -3.18
C PRO A 81 -6.78 -4.13 -2.26
N PRO A 82 -6.60 -2.84 -1.95
CA PRO A 82 -5.56 -2.42 -1.02
C PRO A 82 -5.85 -2.93 0.40
N ALA A 83 -4.83 -2.97 1.26
CA ALA A 83 -5.04 -3.11 2.70
C ALA A 83 -5.90 -1.96 3.25
N TRP A 84 -6.60 -2.14 4.38
CA TRP A 84 -7.59 -1.16 4.85
C TRP A 84 -7.00 0.25 5.05
N GLN A 85 -5.73 0.35 5.48
CA GLN A 85 -4.99 1.60 5.64
C GLN A 85 -4.66 2.31 4.32
N ARG A 86 -4.67 1.57 3.22
CA ARG A 86 -4.37 2.01 1.85
C ARG A 86 -5.62 2.07 0.98
N THR A 87 -6.81 1.92 1.55
CA THR A 87 -8.05 2.19 0.81
C THR A 87 -8.12 3.65 0.41
N GLN A 88 -8.82 3.95 -0.69
CA GLN A 88 -9.02 5.33 -1.15
C GLN A 88 -9.51 6.24 -0.02
N ARG A 89 -10.54 5.81 0.70
CA ARG A 89 -11.09 6.54 1.85
C ARG A 89 -10.06 6.82 2.94
N SER A 90 -9.14 5.88 3.21
CA SER A 90 -8.08 6.09 4.20
C SER A 90 -7.03 7.08 3.69
N VAL A 91 -6.65 6.99 2.42
CA VAL A 91 -5.67 7.88 1.79
C VAL A 91 -6.19 9.31 1.63
N GLU A 92 -7.47 9.49 1.31
CA GLU A 92 -8.13 10.80 1.22
C GLU A 92 -8.08 11.59 2.54
N ARG A 93 -7.92 10.93 3.69
CA ARG A 93 -7.73 11.63 4.98
C ARG A 93 -6.44 12.43 5.05
N TYR A 94 -5.49 12.15 4.16
CA TYR A 94 -4.20 12.84 4.06
C TYR A 94 -4.15 13.81 2.88
N LEU A 95 -5.25 14.06 2.17
CA LEU A 95 -5.21 14.72 0.86
C LEU A 95 -4.50 16.09 0.85
N SER A 96 -4.58 16.85 1.94
CA SER A 96 -3.88 18.14 2.09
C SER A 96 -2.35 18.01 2.11
N ASP A 97 -1.84 16.85 2.52
CA ASP A 97 -0.42 16.57 2.68
C ASP A 97 0.13 15.68 1.55
N LEU A 98 -0.77 15.15 0.70
CA LEU A 98 -0.40 14.31 -0.42
C LEU A 98 0.02 15.14 -1.63
N TRP A 99 1.07 14.66 -2.26
CA TRP A 99 1.51 15.08 -3.58
C TRP A 99 1.81 13.82 -4.39
N GLY A 100 2.20 13.94 -5.65
CA GLY A 100 2.64 12.76 -6.37
C GLY A 100 3.22 13.01 -7.73
N TYR A 101 3.34 11.94 -8.51
CA TYR A 101 3.84 11.99 -9.87
C TYR A 101 2.90 11.31 -10.84
N VAL A 102 2.89 11.84 -12.06
CA VAL A 102 2.24 11.25 -13.23
C VAL A 102 3.33 10.83 -14.21
N MET A 103 3.32 9.57 -14.59
CA MET A 103 4.11 9.05 -15.70
C MET A 103 3.32 9.19 -16.98
N ARG A 104 3.95 9.75 -18.04
CA ARG A 104 3.28 9.95 -19.32
C ARG A 104 3.96 9.17 -20.45
N SER A 105 3.14 8.77 -21.43
CA SER A 105 3.57 8.19 -22.70
C SER A 105 2.81 8.88 -23.82
N ASN A 106 3.51 9.49 -24.76
CA ASN A 106 2.90 10.26 -25.86
C ASN A 106 1.88 11.30 -25.39
N GLY A 107 2.16 11.95 -24.25
CA GLY A 107 1.27 12.95 -23.64
C GLY A 107 0.17 12.38 -22.75
N GLU A 108 -0.13 11.09 -22.84
CA GLU A 108 -1.18 10.45 -22.04
C GLU A 108 -0.66 9.91 -20.69
N PRO A 109 -1.43 10.02 -19.59
CA PRO A 109 -1.06 9.40 -18.33
C PRO A 109 -1.06 7.86 -18.44
N VAL A 110 0.05 7.25 -18.03
CA VAL A 110 0.21 5.79 -18.02
C VAL A 110 0.57 5.23 -16.64
N GLY A 111 0.84 6.09 -15.66
CA GLY A 111 1.09 5.69 -14.28
C GLY A 111 0.96 6.85 -13.30
N TYR A 112 0.61 6.51 -12.07
CA TYR A 112 0.44 7.45 -10.98
C TYR A 112 1.05 6.90 -9.70
N VAL A 113 1.62 7.79 -8.89
CA VAL A 113 2.03 7.50 -7.51
C VAL A 113 1.62 8.63 -6.59
N ALA A 114 0.96 8.29 -5.49
CA ALA A 114 0.62 9.22 -4.41
C ALA A 114 1.63 9.07 -3.27
N CYS A 115 2.21 10.19 -2.87
CA CYS A 115 3.32 10.32 -1.95
C CYS A 115 2.91 11.11 -0.70
N LEU A 116 3.29 10.61 0.47
CA LEU A 116 3.16 11.30 1.75
C LEU A 116 4.57 11.59 2.30
N PRO A 117 4.98 12.87 2.46
CA PRO A 117 6.21 13.21 3.16
C PRO A 117 6.17 12.65 4.59
N THR A 118 7.31 12.14 5.07
CA THR A 118 7.43 11.67 6.45
C THR A 118 8.62 12.34 7.13
N ALA A 119 8.51 12.54 8.45
CA ALA A 119 9.58 13.17 9.20
C ALA A 119 10.90 12.40 9.02
N PRO A 120 12.01 13.10 8.72
CA PRO A 120 13.30 12.46 8.62
C PRO A 120 13.75 11.98 10.00
N ASN A 121 14.46 10.86 10.07
CA ASN A 121 15.11 10.43 11.32
C ASN A 121 16.39 11.25 11.59
N GLU A 122 16.98 11.81 10.54
CA GLU A 122 18.20 12.61 10.57
C GLU A 122 18.04 13.84 9.67
N PRO A 123 18.52 15.03 10.07
CA PRO A 123 18.48 16.21 9.23
C PRO A 123 19.09 15.96 7.84
N GLY A 124 18.43 16.45 6.78
CA GLY A 124 18.93 16.32 5.41
C GLY A 124 18.70 14.97 4.73
N LYS A 125 18.08 13.98 5.41
CA LYS A 125 17.70 12.69 4.80
C LYS A 125 16.20 12.62 4.52
N PRO A 126 15.72 13.06 3.34
CA PRO A 126 14.30 13.09 3.04
C PRO A 126 13.69 11.68 3.04
N ARG A 127 12.43 11.61 3.44
CA ARG A 127 11.67 10.35 3.49
C ARG A 127 10.28 10.54 2.93
N VAL A 128 9.85 9.60 2.11
CA VAL A 128 8.50 9.59 1.55
C VAL A 128 7.89 8.21 1.71
N ARG A 129 6.59 8.17 2.02
CA ARG A 129 5.78 6.96 1.98
C ARG A 129 4.94 6.95 0.72
N LEU A 130 4.94 5.86 -0.04
CA LEU A 130 4.02 5.70 -1.16
C LEU A 130 2.69 5.16 -0.64
N MET A 131 1.67 6.00 -0.73
CA MET A 131 0.34 5.71 -0.19
C MET A 131 -0.49 4.89 -1.18
N ALA A 132 -0.32 5.13 -2.48
CA ALA A 132 -1.00 4.39 -3.52
C ALA A 132 -0.20 4.48 -4.83
N MET A 133 -0.32 3.44 -5.67
CA MET A 133 0.28 3.39 -7.00
C MET A 133 -0.73 2.77 -7.97
N GLY A 134 -0.65 3.15 -9.23
CA GLY A 134 -1.48 2.60 -10.29
C GLY A 134 -0.83 2.80 -11.65
N VAL A 135 -1.00 1.82 -12.54
CA VAL A 135 -0.57 1.92 -13.94
C VAL A 135 -1.75 1.63 -14.85
N HIS A 136 -1.75 2.25 -16.02
CA HIS A 136 -2.83 2.14 -16.98
C HIS A 136 -3.16 0.67 -17.26
N PRO A 137 -4.46 0.29 -17.34
CA PRO A 137 -4.85 -1.10 -17.50
C PRO A 137 -4.49 -1.67 -18.89
N ASP A 138 -4.43 -0.81 -19.90
CA ASP A 138 -4.08 -1.24 -21.27
C ASP A 138 -2.57 -1.34 -21.46
N GLY A 139 -2.14 -2.44 -22.10
CA GLY A 139 -0.75 -2.70 -22.43
C GLY A 139 -0.04 -3.62 -21.43
N ASP A 140 1.30 -3.60 -21.46
CA ASP A 140 2.13 -4.38 -20.54
C ASP A 140 2.21 -3.68 -19.17
N ARG A 141 1.30 -4.06 -18.28
CA ARG A 141 1.21 -3.49 -16.92
C ARG A 141 2.45 -3.76 -16.08
N THR A 142 3.14 -4.88 -16.30
CA THR A 142 4.37 -5.21 -15.58
C THR A 142 5.50 -4.28 -15.99
N ALA A 143 5.66 -4.05 -17.30
CA ALA A 143 6.64 -3.09 -17.82
C ALA A 143 6.33 -1.65 -17.37
N LEU A 144 5.04 -1.26 -17.33
CA LEU A 144 4.64 0.04 -16.80
C LEU A 144 4.94 0.17 -15.31
N ALA A 145 4.69 -0.87 -14.51
CA ALA A 145 4.98 -0.85 -13.08
C ALA A 145 6.49 -0.70 -12.83
N ASP A 146 7.33 -1.48 -13.53
CA ASP A 146 8.78 -1.37 -13.45
C ASP A 146 9.26 0.03 -13.83
N ARG A 147 8.81 0.54 -14.98
CA ARG A 147 9.11 1.89 -15.44
C ARG A 147 8.68 2.96 -14.45
N LEU A 148 7.50 2.85 -13.83
CA LEU A 148 7.02 3.80 -12.83
C LEU A 148 7.94 3.85 -11.61
N ILE A 149 8.31 2.70 -11.06
CA ILE A 149 9.19 2.60 -9.89
C ILE A 149 10.61 3.08 -10.24
N ALA A 150 11.16 2.65 -11.37
CA ALA A 150 12.46 3.10 -11.88
C ALA A 150 12.53 4.63 -12.02
N SER A 151 11.50 5.22 -12.62
CA SER A 151 11.42 6.68 -12.80
C SER A 151 11.32 7.40 -11.48
N LEU A 152 10.54 6.87 -10.53
CA LEU A 152 10.39 7.46 -9.20
C LEU A 152 11.71 7.45 -8.44
N ARG A 153 12.45 6.34 -8.51
CA ARG A 153 13.79 6.20 -7.91
C ARG A 153 14.79 7.18 -8.52
N ALA A 154 14.78 7.35 -9.84
CA ALA A 154 15.61 8.34 -10.51
C ALA A 154 15.24 9.79 -10.15
N ARG A 155 13.95 10.07 -9.90
CA ARG A 155 13.46 11.40 -9.53
C ARG A 155 13.78 11.79 -8.09
N LEU A 156 13.91 10.80 -7.21
CA LEU A 156 14.14 10.94 -5.77
C LEU A 156 15.40 10.16 -5.33
N PRO A 157 16.59 10.43 -5.89
CA PRO A 157 17.78 9.61 -5.68
C PRO A 157 18.25 9.60 -4.23
N ASP A 158 18.13 10.75 -3.54
CA ASP A 158 18.59 10.93 -2.15
C ASP A 158 17.50 10.65 -1.11
N THR A 159 16.37 10.07 -1.52
CA THR A 159 15.20 9.86 -0.64
C THR A 159 15.04 8.42 -0.22
N THR A 160 14.82 8.20 1.08
CA THR A 160 14.32 6.90 1.55
C THR A 160 12.83 6.79 1.23
N ILE A 161 12.48 5.78 0.44
CA ILE A 161 11.11 5.51 0.02
C ILE A 161 10.60 4.31 0.80
N SER A 162 9.40 4.39 1.36
CA SER A 162 8.76 3.25 2.01
C SER A 162 7.35 2.98 1.52
N ILE A 163 6.95 1.71 1.61
CA ILE A 163 5.59 1.26 1.39
C ILE A 163 5.24 0.39 2.59
N ILE A 164 4.05 0.60 3.15
CA ILE A 164 3.55 -0.19 4.27
C ILE A 164 2.27 -0.85 3.79
N ASN A 165 2.12 -2.14 4.07
CA ASN A 165 0.94 -2.92 3.77
C ASN A 165 0.62 -3.09 2.27
N GLU A 166 1.66 -3.31 1.45
CA GLU A 166 1.47 -3.68 0.04
C GLU A 166 1.12 -5.17 -0.06
N PRO A 167 0.02 -5.59 -0.71
CA PRO A 167 -0.28 -7.01 -0.88
C PRO A 167 0.86 -7.77 -1.56
N GLU A 168 1.18 -8.97 -1.08
CA GLU A 168 2.22 -9.82 -1.68
C GLU A 168 1.93 -10.19 -3.15
N THR A 169 0.64 -10.19 -3.53
CA THR A 169 0.17 -10.45 -4.90
C THR A 169 0.15 -9.21 -5.79
N SER A 170 0.59 -8.06 -5.26
CA SER A 170 0.56 -6.80 -6.02
C SER A 170 1.42 -6.87 -7.27
N LEU A 171 0.89 -6.30 -8.36
CA LEU A 171 1.61 -6.05 -9.61
C LEU A 171 2.95 -5.35 -9.41
N PHE A 172 3.08 -4.56 -8.34
CA PHE A 172 4.28 -3.78 -8.07
C PHE A 172 5.40 -4.59 -7.39
N VAL A 173 5.15 -5.79 -6.86
CA VAL A 173 6.19 -6.54 -6.12
C VAL A 173 7.45 -6.80 -6.98
N PRO A 174 7.35 -7.31 -8.22
CA PRO A 174 8.54 -7.49 -9.05
C PRO A 174 9.27 -6.19 -9.36
N ALA A 175 8.52 -5.10 -9.61
CA ALA A 175 9.07 -3.77 -9.87
C ALA A 175 9.81 -3.20 -8.65
N LEU A 176 9.29 -3.41 -7.45
CA LEU A 176 9.93 -2.98 -6.20
C LEU A 176 11.26 -3.70 -6.01
N VAL A 177 11.27 -5.03 -6.13
CA VAL A 177 12.49 -5.84 -6.02
C VAL A 177 13.52 -5.43 -7.07
N GLY A 178 13.10 -5.31 -8.34
CA GLY A 178 13.98 -4.93 -9.45
C GLY A 178 14.61 -3.54 -9.32
N ASN A 179 14.01 -2.65 -8.53
CA ASN A 179 14.44 -1.27 -8.35
C ASN A 179 15.01 -0.99 -6.94
N GLY A 180 15.49 -2.03 -6.26
CA GLY A 180 16.27 -1.92 -5.02
C GLY A 180 15.45 -1.65 -3.77
N PHE A 181 14.19 -2.09 -3.74
CA PHE A 181 13.43 -2.15 -2.50
C PHE A 181 13.66 -3.49 -1.80
N ASP A 182 14.01 -3.41 -0.52
CA ASP A 182 14.07 -4.56 0.37
C ASP A 182 12.75 -4.71 1.13
N GLU A 183 12.32 -5.95 1.33
CA GLU A 183 11.28 -6.28 2.30
C GLU A 183 11.87 -6.13 3.71
N VAL A 184 11.30 -5.22 4.51
CA VAL A 184 11.80 -4.93 5.88
C VAL A 184 10.95 -5.55 6.98
N ASP A 185 9.69 -5.87 6.69
CA ASP A 185 8.76 -6.53 7.59
C ASP A 185 7.54 -7.02 6.78
N ARG A 186 6.67 -7.79 7.43
CA ARG A 186 5.38 -8.17 6.86
C ARG A 186 4.32 -8.40 7.94
N GLN A 187 3.07 -8.20 7.55
CA GLN A 187 1.87 -8.47 8.33
C GLN A 187 1.00 -9.52 7.64
N ILE A 188 0.19 -10.22 8.42
CA ILE A 188 -0.87 -11.10 7.92
C ILE A 188 -2.19 -10.37 8.11
N GLU A 189 -2.91 -10.16 7.02
CA GLU A 189 -4.31 -9.72 7.07
C GLU A 189 -5.18 -10.89 7.51
N MET A 190 -5.98 -10.72 8.56
CA MET A 190 -6.85 -11.77 9.10
C MET A 190 -8.30 -11.30 9.23
N TRP A 191 -9.23 -12.21 8.99
CA TRP A 191 -10.66 -11.95 8.94
C TRP A 191 -11.43 -12.90 9.85
N LEU A 192 -12.43 -12.36 10.55
CA LEU A 192 -13.44 -13.10 11.27
C LEU A 192 -14.80 -12.78 10.67
N GLU A 193 -15.50 -13.77 10.17
CA GLU A 193 -16.91 -13.63 9.78
C GLU A 193 -17.77 -13.61 11.06
N LEU A 194 -18.73 -12.69 11.12
CA LEU A 194 -19.64 -12.52 12.25
C LEU A 194 -21.05 -13.06 11.95
N SER A 195 -21.21 -13.89 10.92
CA SER A 195 -22.52 -14.44 10.51
C SER A 195 -23.21 -15.21 11.63
N ASP A 196 -22.43 -15.88 12.49
CA ASP A 196 -22.94 -16.78 13.51
C ASP A 196 -23.08 -16.09 14.88
N TYR A 197 -22.76 -14.80 14.97
CA TYR A 197 -22.87 -14.04 16.22
C TYR A 197 -24.32 -13.60 16.48
N PRO A 198 -24.79 -13.65 17.74
CA PRO A 198 -26.11 -13.14 18.11
C PRO A 198 -26.24 -11.67 17.73
N ARG A 199 -27.27 -11.33 16.95
CA ARG A 199 -27.60 -9.95 16.60
C ARG A 199 -28.74 -9.46 17.48
N ASN A 200 -28.71 -8.18 17.87
CA ASN A 200 -29.86 -7.57 18.51
C ASN A 200 -31.01 -7.54 17.50
N SER A 201 -32.07 -8.30 17.79
CA SER A 201 -33.35 -8.20 17.09
C SER A 201 -33.87 -6.77 17.29
N SER A 202 -33.91 -5.99 16.20
CA SER A 202 -34.57 -4.68 16.18
C SER A 202 -36.08 -4.85 16.23
#